data_AF-A0A662RNM4-F1
#
_entry.id   AF-A0A662RNM4-F1
#
_cell.length_a   1.000
_cell.length_b   1.000
_cell.length_c   1.000
_cell.angle_alpha   90.00
_cell.angle_beta   90.00
_cell.angle_gamma   90.00
#
_symmetry.space_group_name_H-M   'P 1'
#
loop_
_entity.id
_entity.type
_entity.pdbx_description
1 polymer ?
#
loop_
_entity_poly.entity_id
_entity_poly.type
_entity_poly.pdbx_seq_one_letter_code
_entity_poly.pdbx_strand_id
1 'polypeptide(L)'
;ARRFPVFSIRAGKGIGIIKKAGLGKVGMPDIYPHILKNIEANVKEVLPGVEIEIFVPRGEEIAKNTVLPALGIEGGIPIFGATGFVEPYTEGGYKHVIDFFVKGLKDVIGVSTGAASKRFAIEKLNFPEDKIIIAGNFVLYAIERSKAEKKVIFTMPAKICDMLGINAHEHFDFEFGSVGELVERMKKVNYEGLKAFFGTLAKELSRKTDADVYVFDNCGDILGSSGSTTFRL
;
A
#
# COMPACT_ATOMS: atom_id res chain seq x y z
N ALA A 1 17.29 47.47 -6.17
CA ALA A 1 17.00 46.08 -6.59
C ALA A 1 16.69 46.09 -8.09
N ARG A 2 17.20 45.12 -8.88
CA ARG A 2 16.78 44.96 -10.28
C ARG A 2 15.28 44.67 -10.29
N ARG A 3 14.48 45.58 -10.85
CA ARG A 3 13.03 45.35 -11.06
C ARG A 3 12.89 44.56 -12.34
N PHE A 4 12.34 43.34 -12.26
CA PHE A 4 11.96 42.62 -13.47
C PHE A 4 10.62 43.18 -13.94
N PRO A 5 10.44 43.48 -15.23
CA PRO A 5 9.19 44.08 -15.71
C PRO A 5 8.01 43.09 -15.69
N VAL A 6 8.25 41.78 -15.56
CA VAL A 6 7.25 40.73 -15.71
C VAL A 6 7.39 39.69 -14.58
N PHE A 7 6.26 39.27 -14.03
CA PHE A 7 6.19 38.13 -13.11
C PHE A 7 6.28 36.82 -13.89
N SER A 8 7.21 35.92 -13.53
CA SER A 8 7.33 34.62 -14.18
C SER A 8 7.72 33.52 -13.21
N ILE A 9 7.24 32.30 -13.48
CA ILE A 9 7.57 31.10 -12.72
C ILE A 9 8.19 30.08 -13.69
N ARG A 10 9.33 29.51 -13.31
CA ARG A 10 9.98 28.42 -14.05
C ARG A 10 10.27 27.23 -13.13
N ALA A 11 10.26 26.05 -13.71
CA ALA A 11 10.64 24.82 -13.00
C ALA A 11 12.17 24.65 -13.05
N GLY A 12 12.75 24.32 -11.91
CA GLY A 12 14.16 23.99 -11.73
C GLY A 12 14.38 22.51 -11.47
N LYS A 13 15.53 22.20 -10.85
CA LYS A 13 15.95 20.82 -10.55
C LYS A 13 14.88 20.04 -9.76
N GLY A 14 14.65 18.79 -10.15
CA GLY A 14 13.81 17.86 -9.41
C GLY A 14 12.30 18.07 -9.54
N ILE A 15 11.87 18.94 -10.45
CA ILE A 15 10.48 19.02 -10.90
C ILE A 15 10.26 18.04 -12.05
N GLY A 16 9.21 17.23 -11.96
CA GLY A 16 8.85 16.26 -12.99
C GLY A 16 8.46 16.93 -14.30
N ILE A 17 8.87 16.36 -15.43
CA ILE A 17 8.47 16.76 -16.78
C ILE A 17 7.56 15.68 -17.37
N ILE A 18 6.41 16.09 -17.91
CA ILE A 18 5.45 15.19 -18.53
C ILE A 18 5.99 14.73 -19.89
N LYS A 19 6.22 13.43 -20.06
CA LYS A 19 6.72 12.82 -21.32
C LYS A 19 5.67 12.02 -22.07
N LYS A 20 4.61 11.56 -21.39
CA LYS A 20 3.50 10.82 -21.99
C LYS A 20 2.23 11.67 -22.04
N ALA A 21 1.45 11.48 -23.10
CA ALA A 21 0.12 12.09 -23.23
C ALA A 21 -0.85 11.50 -22.18
N GLY A 22 -1.87 12.28 -21.81
CA GLY A 22 -2.96 11.84 -20.92
C GLY A 22 -2.90 12.39 -19.49
N LEU A 23 -1.74 12.87 -19.02
CA LEU A 23 -1.59 13.50 -17.69
C LEU A 23 -1.53 15.04 -17.76
N GLY A 24 -1.20 15.58 -18.93
CA GLY A 24 -1.08 17.00 -19.17
C GLY A 24 -0.36 17.27 -20.49
N LYS A 25 0.18 18.48 -20.64
CA LYS A 25 0.92 18.86 -21.85
C LYS A 25 2.32 18.26 -21.83
N VAL A 26 2.62 17.43 -22.83
CA VAL A 26 3.96 16.85 -23.01
C VAL A 26 5.01 17.96 -23.12
N GLY A 27 6.14 17.76 -22.45
CA GLY A 27 7.25 18.70 -22.36
C GLY A 27 7.11 19.78 -21.29
N MET A 28 5.96 19.88 -20.62
CA MET A 28 5.76 20.85 -19.55
C MET A 28 6.13 20.28 -18.18
N PRO A 29 6.54 21.14 -17.23
CA PRO A 29 6.65 20.78 -15.83
C PRO A 29 5.32 20.35 -15.25
N ASP A 30 5.35 19.35 -14.39
CA ASP A 30 4.17 18.84 -13.69
C ASP A 30 3.87 19.67 -12.44
N ILE A 31 3.51 20.94 -12.67
CA ILE A 31 3.07 21.87 -11.63
C ILE A 31 1.62 22.21 -11.89
N TYR A 32 0.75 21.95 -10.91
CA TYR A 32 -0.67 22.14 -11.10
C TYR A 32 -1.02 23.64 -11.28
N PRO A 33 -1.88 24.01 -12.25
CA PRO A 33 -2.13 25.41 -12.59
C PRO A 33 -2.62 26.30 -11.44
N HIS A 34 -3.41 25.75 -10.51
CA HIS A 34 -3.90 26.54 -9.36
C HIS A 34 -2.78 26.86 -8.36
N ILE A 35 -1.74 26.03 -8.28
CA ILE A 35 -0.57 26.31 -7.43
C ILE A 35 0.22 27.49 -8.00
N LEU A 36 0.41 27.54 -9.33
CA LEU A 36 1.05 28.69 -9.98
C LEU A 36 0.30 29.99 -9.68
N LYS A 37 -1.04 29.97 -9.75
CA LYS A 37 -1.88 31.13 -9.38
C LYS A 37 -1.72 31.53 -7.92
N ASN A 38 -1.68 30.55 -7.01
CA ASN A 38 -1.50 30.82 -5.58
C ASN A 38 -0.14 31.46 -5.30
N ILE A 39 0.93 30.95 -5.90
CA ILE A 39 2.28 31.52 -5.77
C ILE A 39 2.31 32.94 -6.31
N GLU A 40 1.72 33.17 -7.48
CA GLU A 40 1.63 34.50 -8.08
C GLU A 40 0.90 35.51 -7.20
N ALA A 41 -0.26 35.14 -6.66
CA ALA A 41 -1.03 36.00 -5.76
C ALA A 41 -0.21 36.39 -4.52
N ASN A 42 0.36 35.40 -3.82
CA ASN A 42 1.13 35.64 -2.59
C ASN A 42 2.39 36.48 -2.83
N VAL A 43 3.10 36.25 -3.94
CA VAL A 43 4.36 36.96 -4.19
C VAL A 43 4.10 38.39 -4.67
N LYS A 44 3.06 38.63 -5.48
CA LYS A 44 2.70 39.98 -5.94
C LYS A 44 2.30 40.92 -4.81
N GLU A 45 1.84 40.40 -3.68
CA GLU A 45 1.56 41.21 -2.48
C GLU A 45 2.84 41.86 -1.90
N VAL A 46 4.00 41.25 -2.12
CA VAL A 46 5.27 41.65 -1.48
C VAL A 46 6.29 42.19 -2.49
N LEU A 47 6.29 41.67 -3.72
CA LEU A 47 7.27 41.99 -4.75
C LEU A 47 6.61 42.20 -6.12
N PRO A 48 6.69 43.41 -6.69
CA PRO A 48 6.30 43.64 -8.08
C PRO A 48 7.41 43.17 -9.02
N GLY A 49 7.06 42.27 -9.95
CA GLY A 49 7.92 41.91 -11.07
C GLY A 49 9.17 41.12 -10.67
N VAL A 50 9.01 39.80 -10.58
CA VAL A 50 10.02 38.84 -10.13
C VAL A 50 9.99 37.58 -11.00
N GLU A 51 11.16 36.98 -11.21
CA GLU A 51 11.29 35.62 -11.73
C GLU A 51 11.49 34.64 -10.57
N ILE A 52 10.68 33.59 -10.52
CA ILE A 52 10.70 32.55 -9.49
C ILE A 52 11.12 31.22 -10.13
N GLU A 53 12.12 30.56 -9.56
CA GLU A 53 12.42 29.15 -9.87
C GLU A 53 11.91 28.25 -8.74
N ILE A 54 11.09 27.25 -9.07
CA ILE A 54 10.62 26.21 -8.14
C ILE A 54 11.48 24.96 -8.34
N PHE A 55 12.14 24.47 -7.30
CA PHE A 55 12.98 23.29 -7.36
C PHE A 55 12.81 22.38 -6.14
N VAL A 56 13.07 21.08 -6.32
CA VAL A 56 13.07 20.06 -5.27
C VAL A 56 14.44 19.38 -5.28
N PRO A 57 15.35 19.66 -4.33
CA PRO A 57 16.73 19.20 -4.37
C PRO A 57 16.91 17.69 -4.60
N ARG A 58 16.03 16.90 -4.00
CA ARG A 58 15.99 15.42 -4.07
C ARG A 58 14.84 14.89 -4.93
N GLY A 59 14.19 15.73 -5.72
CA GLY A 59 12.99 15.36 -6.47
C GLY A 59 13.21 14.19 -7.43
N GLU A 60 14.37 14.15 -8.10
CA GLU A 60 14.72 13.04 -9.00
C GLU A 60 14.92 11.71 -8.25
N GLU A 61 15.56 11.75 -7.08
CA GLU A 61 15.76 10.57 -6.22
C GLU A 61 14.41 10.03 -5.71
N ILE A 62 13.54 10.93 -5.26
CA ILE A 62 12.20 10.58 -4.77
C ILE A 62 11.39 9.97 -5.90
N ALA A 63 11.39 10.58 -7.10
CA ALA A 63 10.61 10.11 -8.24
C ALA A 63 10.92 8.67 -8.63
N LYS A 64 12.19 8.22 -8.53
CA LYS A 64 12.61 6.84 -8.84
C LYS A 64 11.93 5.80 -7.94
N ASN A 65 11.51 6.19 -6.74
CA ASN A 65 10.85 5.32 -5.77
C ASN A 65 9.31 5.44 -5.80
N THR A 66 8.74 5.97 -6.88
CA THR A 66 7.30 6.18 -7.05
C THR A 66 6.80 5.56 -8.36
N VAL A 67 5.48 5.63 -8.59
CA VAL A 67 4.87 5.22 -9.86
C VAL A 67 5.06 6.24 -10.99
N LEU A 68 5.63 7.42 -10.70
CA LEU A 68 5.76 8.54 -11.65
C LEU A 68 6.52 8.18 -12.94
N PRO A 69 7.64 7.43 -12.92
CA PRO A 69 8.33 7.05 -14.15
C PRO A 69 7.46 6.18 -15.07
N ALA A 70 6.67 5.27 -14.51
CA ALA A 70 5.76 4.43 -15.27
C ALA A 70 4.64 5.27 -15.93
N LEU A 71 4.14 6.27 -15.21
CA LEU A 71 3.19 7.27 -15.68
C LEU A 71 3.79 8.22 -16.73
N GLY A 72 5.10 8.22 -16.93
CA GLY A 72 5.79 9.07 -17.90
C GLY A 72 6.06 10.48 -17.39
N ILE A 73 6.24 10.63 -16.07
CA ILE A 73 6.77 11.84 -15.44
C ILE A 73 8.22 11.56 -15.08
N GLU A 74 9.14 12.36 -15.64
CA GLU A 74 10.59 12.12 -15.55
C GLU A 74 11.34 13.30 -14.94
N GLY A 75 12.51 13.04 -14.36
CA GLY A 75 13.43 14.08 -13.85
C GLY A 75 13.05 14.67 -12.49
N GLY A 76 11.90 14.29 -11.92
CA GLY A 76 11.45 14.85 -10.66
C GLY A 76 10.03 14.47 -10.26
N ILE A 77 9.52 15.16 -9.24
CA ILE A 77 8.16 14.97 -8.72
C ILE A 77 7.23 16.10 -9.17
N PRO A 78 5.91 15.87 -9.20
CA PRO A 78 4.94 16.93 -9.38
C PRO A 78 4.88 17.87 -8.17
N ILE A 79 4.46 19.11 -8.42
CA ILE A 79 3.99 20.04 -7.39
C ILE A 79 2.48 20.11 -7.51
N PHE A 80 1.78 19.49 -6.56
CA PHE A 80 0.34 19.33 -6.54
C PHE A 80 -0.21 19.46 -5.12
N GLY A 81 -1.54 19.52 -5.00
CA GLY A 81 -2.25 19.63 -3.71
C GLY A 81 -3.40 20.64 -3.81
N ALA A 82 -4.62 20.22 -3.50
CA ALA A 82 -5.82 21.04 -3.74
C ALA A 82 -6.01 22.16 -2.71
N THR A 83 -5.79 21.86 -1.43
CA THR A 83 -6.11 22.76 -0.30
C THR A 83 -4.89 23.44 0.31
N GLY A 84 -3.68 23.01 -0.06
CA GLY A 84 -2.44 23.40 0.63
C GLY A 84 -2.20 22.68 1.95
N PHE A 85 -3.14 21.84 2.41
CA PHE A 85 -2.98 20.96 3.55
C PHE A 85 -2.73 19.53 3.10
N VAL A 86 -1.76 18.87 3.74
CA VAL A 86 -1.56 17.42 3.61
C VAL A 86 -2.41 16.77 4.68
N GLU A 87 -3.43 16.03 4.29
CA GLU A 87 -4.17 15.19 5.22
C GLU A 87 -3.24 14.05 5.65
N PRO A 88 -2.87 13.95 6.94
CA PRO A 88 -2.02 12.86 7.40
C PRO A 88 -2.76 11.54 7.20
N TYR A 89 -2.02 10.48 6.88
CA TYR A 89 -2.58 9.14 6.78
C TYR A 89 -3.01 8.67 8.17
N THR A 90 -4.23 9.02 8.57
CA THR A 90 -4.83 8.61 9.82
C THR A 90 -5.45 7.23 9.67
N GLU A 91 -5.59 6.52 10.78
CA GLU A 91 -6.38 5.28 10.84
C GLU A 91 -7.79 5.47 10.25
N GLY A 92 -8.43 6.62 10.52
CA GLY A 92 -9.74 6.97 9.96
C GLY A 92 -9.73 7.11 8.45
N GLY A 93 -8.72 7.83 7.89
CA GLY A 93 -8.56 7.98 6.45
C GLY A 93 -8.35 6.63 5.75
N TYR A 94 -7.54 5.75 6.34
CA TYR A 94 -7.33 4.42 5.75
C TYR A 94 -8.57 3.53 5.82
N LYS A 95 -9.31 3.56 6.94
CA LYS A 95 -10.61 2.87 7.05
C LYS A 95 -11.62 3.37 6.02
N HIS A 96 -11.63 4.67 5.70
CA HIS A 96 -12.49 5.22 4.65
C HIS A 96 -12.15 4.67 3.26
N VAL A 97 -10.86 4.53 2.95
CA VAL A 97 -10.40 3.91 1.70
C VAL A 97 -10.80 2.43 1.65
N ILE A 98 -10.64 1.69 2.74
CA ILE A 98 -11.09 0.30 2.84
C ILE A 98 -12.60 0.21 2.60
N ASP A 99 -13.39 1.04 3.28
CA ASP A 99 -14.86 1.09 3.15
C ASP A 99 -15.31 1.33 1.71
N PHE A 100 -14.55 2.11 0.94
CA PHE A 100 -14.81 2.33 -0.48
C PHE A 100 -14.59 1.05 -1.30
N PHE A 101 -13.44 0.39 -1.13
CA PHE A 101 -13.12 -0.80 -1.92
C PHE A 101 -14.01 -2.00 -1.59
N VAL A 102 -14.28 -2.26 -0.31
CA VAL A 102 -15.09 -3.43 0.10
C VAL A 102 -16.54 -3.36 -0.42
N LYS A 103 -17.08 -2.15 -0.65
CA LYS A 103 -18.43 -1.97 -1.20
C LYS A 103 -18.55 -2.41 -2.67
N GLY A 104 -17.46 -2.35 -3.43
CA GLY A 104 -17.43 -2.70 -4.85
C GLY A 104 -17.37 -4.20 -5.12
N LEU A 105 -16.97 -5.00 -4.13
CA LEU A 105 -16.73 -6.44 -4.27
C LEU A 105 -17.84 -7.21 -3.56
N LYS A 106 -18.76 -7.81 -4.33
CA LYS A 106 -19.98 -8.46 -3.82
C LYS A 106 -19.95 -9.99 -3.94
N ASP A 107 -19.30 -10.51 -4.95
CA ASP A 107 -19.14 -11.94 -5.21
C ASP A 107 -18.05 -12.53 -4.30
N VAL A 108 -16.84 -12.00 -4.42
CA VAL A 108 -15.68 -12.48 -3.69
C VAL A 108 -14.77 -11.31 -3.34
N ILE A 109 -14.17 -11.35 -2.15
CA ILE A 109 -13.10 -10.45 -1.76
C ILE A 109 -11.92 -11.20 -1.15
N GLY A 110 -10.73 -10.84 -1.61
CA GLY A 110 -9.47 -11.16 -0.98
C GLY A 110 -8.97 -9.99 -0.14
N VAL A 111 -8.65 -10.22 1.12
CA VAL A 111 -8.11 -9.19 2.02
C VAL A 111 -6.73 -9.62 2.48
N SER A 112 -5.71 -8.88 2.05
CA SER A 112 -4.31 -9.18 2.33
C SER A 112 -3.73 -8.27 3.42
N THR A 113 -2.81 -8.83 4.22
CA THR A 113 -2.05 -8.06 5.21
C THR A 113 -0.97 -7.17 4.61
N GLY A 114 -0.59 -7.38 3.36
CA GLY A 114 0.46 -6.60 2.70
C GLY A 114 0.71 -7.04 1.26
N ALA A 115 1.63 -6.36 0.58
CA ALA A 115 1.98 -6.66 -0.80
C ALA A 115 2.48 -8.09 -1.01
N ALA A 116 3.23 -8.65 -0.05
CA ALA A 116 3.72 -10.03 -0.12
C ALA A 116 2.57 -11.05 -0.10
N SER A 117 1.64 -10.96 0.85
CA SER A 117 0.50 -11.88 0.94
C SER A 117 -0.48 -11.70 -0.23
N LYS A 118 -0.66 -10.48 -0.76
CA LYS A 118 -1.36 -10.26 -2.04
C LYS A 118 -0.67 -11.01 -3.19
N ARG A 119 0.64 -10.82 -3.36
CA ARG A 119 1.40 -11.47 -4.43
C ARG A 119 1.28 -13.00 -4.36
N PHE A 120 1.44 -13.59 -3.18
CA PHE A 120 1.31 -15.04 -3.00
C PHE A 120 -0.10 -15.56 -3.26
N ALA A 121 -1.14 -14.80 -2.91
CA ALA A 121 -2.51 -15.17 -3.27
C ALA A 121 -2.70 -15.27 -4.79
N ILE A 122 -2.10 -14.35 -5.55
CA ILE A 122 -2.14 -14.37 -7.02
C ILE A 122 -1.32 -15.56 -7.54
N GLU A 123 -0.06 -15.67 -7.15
CA GLU A 123 0.87 -16.67 -7.70
C GLU A 123 0.55 -18.12 -7.30
N LYS A 124 0.10 -18.33 -6.06
CA LYS A 124 -0.06 -19.68 -5.47
C LYS A 124 -1.49 -20.17 -5.50
N LEU A 125 -2.47 -19.27 -5.43
CA LEU A 125 -3.89 -19.63 -5.42
C LEU A 125 -4.61 -19.21 -6.70
N ASN A 126 -3.92 -18.53 -7.63
CA ASN A 126 -4.50 -17.97 -8.85
C ASN A 126 -5.71 -17.07 -8.56
N PHE A 127 -5.65 -16.34 -7.43
CA PHE A 127 -6.74 -15.48 -7.00
C PHE A 127 -6.77 -14.19 -7.86
N PRO A 128 -7.95 -13.74 -8.33
CA PRO A 128 -8.07 -12.57 -9.20
C PRO A 128 -7.57 -11.30 -8.51
N GLU A 129 -6.56 -10.65 -9.10
CA GLU A 129 -5.88 -9.50 -8.51
C GLU A 129 -6.83 -8.32 -8.24
N ASP A 130 -7.78 -8.07 -9.14
CA ASP A 130 -8.78 -7.00 -9.05
C ASP A 130 -9.79 -7.20 -7.91
N LYS A 131 -9.81 -8.40 -7.31
CA LYS A 131 -10.63 -8.73 -6.14
C LYS A 131 -9.83 -8.68 -4.83
N ILE A 132 -8.55 -8.33 -4.86
CA ILE A 132 -7.70 -8.26 -3.65
C ILE A 132 -7.48 -6.83 -3.21
N ILE A 133 -7.77 -6.56 -1.94
CA ILE A 133 -7.36 -5.32 -1.26
C ILE A 133 -6.21 -5.60 -0.28
N ILE A 134 -5.36 -4.60 -0.07
CA ILE A 134 -4.36 -4.61 1.00
C ILE A 134 -4.95 -3.81 2.17
N ALA A 135 -5.10 -4.43 3.34
CA ALA A 135 -5.70 -3.81 4.51
C ALA A 135 -4.72 -3.65 5.69
N GLY A 136 -3.50 -4.18 5.60
CA GLY A 136 -2.49 -4.02 6.65
C GLY A 136 -2.96 -4.60 8.00
N ASN A 137 -3.01 -3.76 9.04
CA ASN A 137 -3.54 -4.12 10.35
C ASN A 137 -5.08 -4.10 10.43
N PHE A 138 -5.77 -3.65 9.37
CA PHE A 138 -7.22 -3.50 9.31
C PHE A 138 -7.92 -4.64 8.55
N VAL A 139 -7.27 -5.80 8.43
CA VAL A 139 -7.84 -6.98 7.77
C VAL A 139 -9.18 -7.37 8.40
N LEU A 140 -9.24 -7.46 9.74
CA LEU A 140 -10.47 -7.82 10.44
C LEU A 140 -11.59 -6.79 10.21
N TYR A 141 -11.25 -5.50 10.26
CA TYR A 141 -12.16 -4.41 9.94
C TYR A 141 -12.70 -4.51 8.50
N ALA A 142 -11.84 -4.79 7.52
CA ALA A 142 -12.26 -4.94 6.13
C ALA A 142 -13.20 -6.14 5.94
N ILE A 143 -12.93 -7.26 6.62
CA ILE A 143 -13.75 -8.47 6.58
C ILE A 143 -15.13 -8.24 7.22
N GLU A 144 -15.16 -7.53 8.36
CA GLU A 144 -16.39 -7.13 9.05
C GLU A 144 -17.25 -6.20 8.17
N ARG A 145 -16.62 -5.25 7.48
CA ARG A 145 -17.31 -4.28 6.61
C ARG A 145 -17.76 -4.85 5.28
N SER A 146 -17.10 -5.91 4.81
CA SER A 146 -17.44 -6.54 3.53
C SER A 146 -18.78 -7.26 3.59
N LYS A 147 -19.56 -7.08 2.52
CA LYS A 147 -20.80 -7.82 2.24
C LYS A 147 -20.63 -8.85 1.13
N ALA A 148 -19.39 -9.17 0.76
CA ALA A 148 -19.12 -10.18 -0.25
C ALA A 148 -19.64 -11.55 0.20
N GLU A 149 -20.18 -12.33 -0.73
CA GLU A 149 -20.66 -13.69 -0.47
C GLU A 149 -19.53 -14.60 -0.01
N LYS A 150 -18.34 -14.46 -0.62
CA LYS A 150 -17.13 -15.19 -0.23
C LYS A 150 -16.03 -14.24 0.21
N LYS A 151 -15.44 -14.50 1.38
CA LYS A 151 -14.37 -13.69 1.96
C LYS A 151 -13.13 -14.55 2.17
N VAL A 152 -11.97 -14.02 1.81
CA VAL A 152 -10.69 -14.72 1.96
C VAL A 152 -9.66 -13.79 2.58
N ILE A 153 -8.93 -14.27 3.59
CA ILE A 153 -7.84 -13.58 4.26
C ILE A 153 -6.51 -14.19 3.80
N PHE A 154 -5.62 -13.34 3.30
CA PHE A 154 -4.24 -13.69 2.94
C PHE A 154 -3.29 -13.04 3.93
N THR A 155 -2.61 -13.86 4.75
CA THR A 155 -1.83 -13.37 5.88
C THR A 155 -0.42 -13.96 5.94
N MET A 156 0.42 -13.31 6.73
CA MET A 156 1.77 -13.74 7.06
C MET A 156 1.80 -14.26 8.52
N PRO A 157 2.82 -15.01 8.93
CA PRO A 157 2.83 -15.73 10.20
C PRO A 157 2.71 -14.81 11.42
N ALA A 158 3.45 -13.70 11.43
CA ALA A 158 3.33 -12.69 12.49
C ALA A 158 1.94 -12.07 12.55
N LYS A 159 1.34 -11.80 11.39
CA LYS A 159 0.06 -11.07 11.31
C LYS A 159 -1.13 -11.91 11.75
N ILE A 160 -1.11 -13.22 11.54
CA ILE A 160 -2.15 -14.09 12.10
C ILE A 160 -2.02 -14.20 13.62
N CYS A 161 -0.80 -14.23 14.16
CA CYS A 161 -0.58 -14.13 15.61
C CYS A 161 -1.15 -12.82 16.17
N ASP A 162 -0.83 -11.68 15.55
CA ASP A 162 -1.37 -10.36 15.94
C ASP A 162 -2.91 -10.35 15.95
N MET A 163 -3.54 -10.85 14.87
CA MET A 163 -5.00 -10.86 14.73
C MET A 163 -5.72 -11.76 15.74
N LEU A 164 -5.05 -12.81 16.23
CA LEU A 164 -5.60 -13.74 17.21
C LEU A 164 -5.16 -13.41 18.65
N GLY A 165 -4.25 -12.45 18.84
CA GLY A 165 -3.66 -12.16 20.16
C GLY A 165 -2.76 -13.29 20.67
N ILE A 166 -2.15 -14.06 19.77
CA ILE A 166 -1.29 -15.20 20.13
C ILE A 166 0.15 -14.74 20.26
N ASN A 167 0.76 -14.99 21.42
CA ASN A 167 2.18 -14.82 21.62
C ASN A 167 2.92 -16.11 21.27
N ALA A 168 3.61 -16.14 20.12
CA ALA A 168 4.30 -17.34 19.65
C ALA A 168 5.34 -17.89 20.65
N HIS A 169 5.93 -17.03 21.51
CA HIS A 169 6.91 -17.47 22.51
C HIS A 169 6.33 -18.44 23.55
N GLU A 170 5.02 -18.40 23.78
CA GLU A 170 4.34 -19.30 24.72
C GLU A 170 4.08 -20.69 24.13
N HIS A 171 4.31 -20.86 22.82
CA HIS A 171 4.02 -22.10 22.09
C HIS A 171 5.28 -22.85 21.62
N PHE A 172 6.47 -22.26 21.75
CA PHE A 172 7.73 -22.85 21.30
C PHE A 172 8.80 -22.71 22.38
N ASP A 173 9.40 -23.84 22.78
CA ASP A 173 10.38 -23.93 23.87
C ASP A 173 11.80 -23.59 23.41
N PHE A 174 11.97 -22.43 22.76
CA PHE A 174 13.26 -21.86 22.38
C PHE A 174 13.17 -20.36 22.05
N GLU A 175 14.28 -19.65 22.15
CA GLU A 175 14.35 -18.21 21.85
C GLU A 175 14.47 -17.91 20.35
N PHE A 176 13.75 -16.89 19.90
CA PHE A 176 13.80 -16.32 18.55
C PHE A 176 13.52 -14.81 18.61
N GLY A 177 14.06 -14.01 17.69
CA GLY A 177 13.86 -12.56 17.67
C GLY A 177 12.62 -12.10 16.92
N SER A 178 12.03 -12.96 16.07
CA SER A 178 10.79 -12.66 15.34
C SER A 178 10.05 -13.93 14.92
N VAL A 179 8.75 -13.82 14.66
CA VAL A 179 7.96 -14.94 14.11
C VAL A 179 8.49 -15.39 12.73
N GLY A 180 9.10 -14.49 11.95
CA GLY A 180 9.77 -14.85 10.70
C GLY A 180 10.98 -15.77 10.94
N GLU A 181 11.81 -15.46 11.94
CA GLU A 181 12.92 -16.32 12.35
C GLU A 181 12.43 -17.68 12.88
N LEU A 182 11.39 -17.68 13.71
CA LEU A 182 10.72 -18.89 14.18
C LEU A 182 10.34 -19.79 13.00
N VAL A 183 9.70 -19.24 11.97
CA VAL A 183 9.29 -19.99 10.77
C VAL A 183 10.51 -20.59 10.06
N GLU A 184 11.56 -19.82 9.80
CA GLU A 184 12.75 -20.32 9.11
C GLU A 184 13.49 -21.42 9.87
N ARG A 185 13.55 -21.30 11.20
CA ARG A 185 14.14 -22.35 12.06
C ARG A 185 13.27 -23.60 12.07
N MET A 186 11.97 -23.44 12.28
CA MET A 186 11.04 -24.56 12.37
C MET A 186 10.87 -25.31 11.04
N LYS A 187 11.01 -24.64 9.88
CA LYS A 187 11.08 -25.32 8.58
C LYS A 187 12.20 -26.35 8.50
N LYS A 188 13.32 -26.14 9.20
CA LYS A 188 14.47 -27.05 9.22
C LYS A 188 14.35 -28.14 10.28
N VAL A 189 13.74 -27.81 11.42
CA VAL A 189 13.70 -28.69 12.61
C VAL A 189 12.43 -29.54 12.65
N ASN A 190 11.26 -28.93 12.46
CA ASN A 190 9.97 -29.61 12.56
C ASN A 190 8.90 -28.87 11.73
N TYR A 191 8.94 -29.08 10.42
CA TYR A 191 8.04 -28.40 9.50
C TYR A 191 6.57 -28.81 9.68
N GLU A 192 6.31 -30.09 10.01
CA GLU A 192 4.95 -30.57 10.28
C GLU A 192 4.35 -29.92 11.53
N GLY A 193 5.13 -29.78 12.61
CA GLY A 193 4.70 -29.05 13.80
C GLY A 193 4.40 -27.58 13.51
N LEU A 194 5.22 -26.94 12.67
CA LEU A 194 4.98 -25.57 12.21
C LEU A 194 3.66 -25.45 11.43
N LYS A 195 3.41 -26.38 10.50
CA LYS A 195 2.16 -26.42 9.73
C LYS A 195 0.95 -26.69 10.61
N ALA A 196 1.07 -27.60 11.58
CA ALA A 196 0.01 -27.88 12.54
C ALA A 196 -0.36 -26.63 13.36
N PHE A 197 0.65 -25.87 13.82
CA PHE A 197 0.45 -24.62 14.54
C PHE A 197 -0.30 -23.58 13.68
N PHE A 198 0.24 -23.20 12.52
CA PHE A 198 -0.40 -22.19 11.67
C PHE A 198 -1.71 -22.66 11.04
N GLY A 199 -1.88 -23.96 10.80
CA GLY A 199 -3.14 -24.54 10.37
C GLY A 199 -4.24 -24.43 11.44
N THR A 200 -3.87 -24.59 12.72
CA THR A 200 -4.80 -24.38 13.84
C THR A 200 -5.23 -22.92 13.93
N LEU A 201 -4.27 -21.99 13.83
CA LEU A 201 -4.56 -20.55 13.82
C LEU A 201 -5.44 -20.14 12.63
N ALA A 202 -5.17 -20.67 11.43
CA ALA A 202 -5.97 -20.40 10.23
C ALA A 202 -7.43 -20.83 10.43
N LYS A 203 -7.66 -22.04 10.96
CA LYS A 203 -9.01 -22.54 11.29
C LYS A 203 -9.70 -21.72 12.37
N GLU A 204 -8.97 -21.31 13.41
CA GLU A 204 -9.53 -20.47 14.47
C GLU A 204 -9.98 -19.11 13.93
N LEU A 205 -9.11 -18.43 13.16
CA LEU A 205 -9.43 -17.14 12.58
C LEU A 205 -10.60 -17.25 11.59
N SER A 206 -10.61 -18.31 10.78
CA SER A 206 -11.70 -18.59 9.85
C SER A 206 -13.05 -18.70 10.57
N ARG A 207 -13.10 -19.47 11.67
CA ARG A 207 -14.32 -19.58 12.49
C ARG A 207 -14.76 -18.25 13.11
N LYS A 208 -13.83 -17.37 13.50
CA LYS A 208 -14.13 -16.05 14.07
C LYS A 208 -14.66 -15.05 13.03
N THR A 209 -14.32 -15.23 11.76
CA THR A 209 -14.52 -14.21 10.71
C THR A 209 -15.44 -14.65 9.58
N ASP A 210 -15.78 -15.94 9.51
CA ASP A 210 -16.49 -16.55 8.39
C ASP A 210 -15.78 -16.31 7.03
N ALA A 211 -14.44 -16.33 7.07
CA ALA A 211 -13.59 -16.17 5.90
C ALA A 211 -12.64 -17.36 5.74
N ASP A 212 -12.34 -17.74 4.50
CA ASP A 212 -11.22 -18.65 4.22
C ASP A 212 -9.91 -17.95 4.61
N VAL A 213 -8.97 -18.64 5.24
CA VAL A 213 -7.69 -18.06 5.67
C VAL A 213 -6.55 -18.84 5.06
N TYR A 214 -5.55 -18.13 4.52
CA TYR A 214 -4.29 -18.70 4.03
C TYR A 214 -3.11 -17.95 4.66
N VAL A 215 -2.23 -18.71 5.31
CA VAL A 215 -1.01 -18.23 5.94
C VAL A 215 0.18 -18.61 5.06
N PHE A 216 0.82 -17.61 4.47
CA PHE A 216 2.01 -17.80 3.65
C PHE A 216 3.28 -17.54 4.47
N ASP A 217 4.37 -18.22 4.15
CA ASP A 217 5.70 -17.79 4.58
C ASP A 217 6.37 -16.83 3.57
N ASN A 218 7.63 -16.46 3.82
CA ASN A 218 8.36 -15.53 2.97
C ASN A 218 8.74 -16.10 1.59
N CYS A 219 8.65 -17.41 1.40
CA CYS A 219 8.84 -18.10 0.12
C CYS A 219 7.52 -18.30 -0.64
N GLY A 220 6.39 -17.99 0.00
CA GLY A 220 5.05 -18.20 -0.51
C GLY A 220 4.54 -19.63 -0.31
N ASP A 221 5.18 -20.44 0.54
CA ASP A 221 4.64 -21.73 0.93
C ASP A 221 3.45 -21.51 1.88
N ILE A 222 2.39 -22.32 1.71
CA ILE A 222 1.23 -22.27 2.62
C ILE A 222 1.57 -23.06 3.88
N LEU A 223 1.74 -22.34 5.00
CA LEU A 223 1.95 -22.94 6.31
C LEU A 223 0.65 -23.42 6.94
N GLY A 224 -0.46 -22.74 6.67
CA GLY A 224 -1.77 -23.10 7.19
C GLY A 224 -2.89 -22.55 6.33
N SER A 225 -3.96 -23.34 6.18
CA SER A 225 -5.20 -22.87 5.54
C SER A 225 -6.45 -23.43 6.23
N SER A 226 -7.55 -22.68 6.15
CA SER A 226 -8.90 -23.19 6.45
C SER A 226 -9.69 -23.57 5.20
N GLY A 227 -9.34 -22.98 4.04
CA GLY A 227 -9.94 -23.29 2.73
C GLY A 227 -9.17 -24.33 1.93
N SER A 228 -9.78 -24.77 0.82
CA SER A 228 -9.16 -25.67 -0.17
C SER A 228 -7.84 -25.11 -0.72
N THR A 229 -6.82 -25.96 -0.87
CA THR A 229 -5.53 -25.57 -1.47
C THR A 229 -5.62 -25.18 -2.95
N THR A 230 -6.79 -25.29 -3.57
CA THR A 230 -7.09 -24.76 -4.90
C THR A 230 -8.33 -23.88 -4.84
N PHE A 231 -8.18 -22.59 -5.10
CA PHE A 231 -9.31 -21.67 -5.23
C PHE A 231 -9.92 -21.85 -6.63
N ARG A 232 -11.14 -22.37 -6.70
CA ARG A 232 -11.95 -22.35 -7.93
C ARG A 232 -13.11 -21.38 -7.69
N LEU A 233 -13.28 -20.44 -8.62
CA LEU A 233 -14.47 -19.60 -8.73
C LEU A 233 -15.62 -20.41 -9.30
#